data_AF-A0A3D0CDU8-F1
#
_entry.id   AF-A0A3D0CDU8-F1
#
_cell.length_a   1.000
_cell.length_b   1.000
_cell.length_c   1.000
_cell.angle_alpha   90.00
_cell.angle_beta   90.00
_cell.angle_gamma   90.00
#
_symmetry.space_group_name_H-M   'P 1'
#
loop_
_entity.id
_entity.type
_entity.pdbx_description
1 polymer ?
#
loop_
_entity_poly.entity_id
_entity_poly.type
_entity_poly.pdbx_seq_one_letter_code
_entity_poly.pdbx_strand_id
1 'polypeptide(L)' 'MCLTVSTEFTYMENWLAMLLTTYNNNPSSGLAKTINFYLNKLLHHDDISFCGDKQCEYLAMQRFWQWHASNKKAC' A
#
# COMPACT_ATOMS: atom_id res chain seq x y z
N MET A 1 13.72 -18.94 -3.14
CA MET A 1 14.13 -18.09 -4.29
C MET A 1 12.97 -17.16 -4.56
N CYS A 2 13.11 -15.86 -4.32
CA CYS A 2 12.12 -14.92 -4.84
C CYS A 2 12.32 -14.86 -6.35
N LEU A 3 11.28 -15.17 -7.12
CA LEU A 3 11.25 -14.84 -8.53
C LEU A 3 11.41 -13.31 -8.65
N THR A 4 12.15 -12.86 -9.66
CA THR A 4 12.27 -11.42 -9.94
C THR A 4 10.88 -10.86 -10.23
N VAL A 5 10.42 -9.96 -9.36
CA VAL A 5 9.19 -9.19 -9.57
C VAL A 5 9.34 -8.30 -10.80
N SER A 6 8.23 -8.03 -11.47
CA SER A 6 8.20 -7.13 -12.62
C SER A 6 8.66 -5.73 -12.24
N THR A 7 9.11 -4.99 -13.25
CA THR A 7 9.41 -3.56 -13.12
C THR A 7 8.16 -2.79 -12.68
N GLU A 8 6.98 -3.18 -13.17
CA GLU A 8 5.70 -2.60 -12.76
C GLU A 8 5.46 -2.74 -11.26
N PHE A 9 5.59 -3.95 -10.71
CA PHE A 9 5.44 -4.18 -9.27
C PHE A 9 6.43 -3.32 -8.46
N THR A 10 7.69 -3.26 -8.89
CA THR A 10 8.72 -2.43 -8.27
C THR A 10 8.36 -0.94 -8.32
N TYR A 11 7.81 -0.45 -9.43
CA TYR A 11 7.34 0.92 -9.53
C TYR A 11 6.19 1.20 -8.56
N MET A 12 5.24 0.26 -8.42
CA MET A 12 4.15 0.39 -7.45
C MET A 12 4.68 0.45 -6.00
N GLU A 13 5.69 -0.33 -5.65
CA GLU A 13 6.34 -0.27 -4.33
C GLU A 13 7.01 1.10 -4.09
N ASN A 14 7.73 1.63 -5.08
CA ASN A 14 8.36 2.95 -4.99
C ASN A 14 7.32 4.07 -4.83
N TRP A 15 6.20 3.98 -5.54
CA TRP A 15 5.08 4.91 -5.37
C TRP A 15 4.49 4.82 -3.96
N LEU A 16 4.28 3.62 -3.43
CA LEU A 16 3.80 3.42 -2.06
C LEU A 16 4.75 4.05 -1.03
N ALA A 17 6.06 3.84 -1.17
CA ALA A 17 7.07 4.43 -0.29
C ALA A 17 7.06 5.97 -0.33
N MET A 18 6.93 6.54 -1.53
CA MET A 18 6.80 7.99 -1.71
C MET A 18 5.54 8.51 -1.01
N LEU A 19 4.38 7.87 -1.21
CA LEU A 19 3.11 8.26 -0.59
C LEU A 19 3.17 8.20 0.95
N LEU A 20 3.78 7.15 1.51
CA LEU A 20 3.97 7.03 2.96
C LEU A 20 4.85 8.16 3.49
N THR A 21 5.94 8.48 2.79
CA THR A 21 6.84 9.60 3.15
C THR A 21 6.11 10.94 3.08
N THR A 22 5.32 11.17 2.02
CA THR A 22 4.51 12.38 1.88
C THR A 22 3.47 12.49 2.99
N TYR A 23 2.80 11.39 3.33
CA TYR A 23 1.82 11.36 4.42
C TYR A 23 2.45 11.70 5.77
N ASN A 24 3.65 11.18 6.05
CA ASN A 24 4.34 11.46 7.30
C ASN A 24 4.66 12.96 7.48
N ASN A 25 4.94 13.66 6.38
CA ASN A 25 5.23 15.10 6.38
C ASN A 25 3.96 15.96 6.32
N ASN A 26 2.91 15.50 5.62
CA ASN A 26 1.66 16.23 5.46
C ASN A 26 0.46 15.27 5.48
N PRO A 27 -0.01 14.87 6.68
CA PRO A 27 -1.10 13.91 6.81
C PRO A 27 -2.41 14.43 6.22
N SER A 28 -2.99 13.72 5.27
CA SER A 28 -4.30 14.08 4.70
C SER A 28 -5.20 12.86 4.50
N SER A 29 -6.52 13.09 4.58
CA SER A 29 -7.51 12.04 4.29
C SER A 29 -7.42 11.54 2.85
N GLY A 30 -7.10 12.44 1.91
CA GLY A 30 -6.85 12.10 0.51
C GLY A 30 -5.67 11.16 0.36
N LEU A 31 -4.52 11.48 0.96
CA LEU A 31 -3.33 10.62 0.92
C LEU A 31 -3.58 9.26 1.56
N ALA A 32 -4.28 9.20 2.69
CA ALA A 32 -4.64 7.92 3.31
C ALA A 32 -5.47 7.02 2.37
N LYS A 33 -6.43 7.60 1.64
CA LYS A 33 -7.23 6.88 0.62
C LYS A 33 -6.35 6.43 -0.56
N THR A 34 -5.45 7.28 -1.02
CA THR A 34 -4.51 6.96 -2.10
C THR A 34 -3.56 5.83 -1.70
N ILE A 35 -3.01 5.85 -0.48
CA ILE A 35 -2.19 4.77 0.06
C ILE A 35 -2.97 3.45 0.08
N ASN A 36 -4.20 3.47 0.60
CA ASN A 36 -5.06 2.29 0.62
C ASN A 36 -5.35 1.75 -0.80
N PHE A 37 -5.56 2.64 -1.78
CA PHE A 37 -5.76 2.27 -3.18
C PHE A 37 -4.54 1.55 -3.77
N TYR A 38 -3.32 2.06 -3.53
CA TYR A 38 -2.09 1.42 -4.01
C TYR A 38 -1.80 0.09 -3.32
N LEU A 39 -2.06 -0.01 -2.01
CA LEU A 39 -1.99 -1.29 -1.29
C LEU A 39 -2.95 -2.32 -1.89
N ASN A 40 -4.17 -1.91 -2.23
CA ASN A 40 -5.12 -2.80 -2.91
C ASN A 40 -4.59 -3.26 -4.27
N LYS A 41 -3.96 -2.37 -5.05
CA LYS A 41 -3.34 -2.74 -6.33
C LYS A 41 -2.20 -3.76 -6.16
N LEU A 42 -1.28 -3.51 -5.24
CA LEU A 42 -0.15 -4.42 -4.97
C LEU A 42 -0.63 -5.81 -4.55
N LEU A 43 -1.66 -5.88 -3.70
CA LEU A 43 -2.22 -7.15 -3.22
C LEU A 43 -2.97 -7.97 -4.28
N HIS A 44 -3.40 -7.34 -5.37
CA HIS A 44 -4.07 -8.01 -6.50
C HIS A 44 -3.16 -8.18 -7.71
N HIS A 45 -1.89 -7.76 -7.62
CA HIS A 45 -0.93 -7.92 -8.70
C HIS A 45 -0.40 -9.36 -8.71
N ASP A 46 -0.26 -9.97 -9.88
CA ASP A 46 0.12 -11.39 -10.03
C ASP A 46 1.43 -11.74 -9.30
N ASP A 47 2.38 -10.81 -9.35
CA ASP A 47 3.69 -10.93 -8.68
C ASP A 47 3.67 -10.98 -7.15
N ILE A 48 2.56 -10.62 -6.49
CA ILE A 48 2.48 -10.64 -5.03
C ILE A 48 2.72 -12.04 -4.45
N SER A 49 2.33 -13.07 -5.22
CA SER A 49 2.48 -14.48 -4.87
C SER A 49 3.95 -14.92 -4.79
N PHE A 50 4.86 -14.18 -5.45
CA PHE A 50 6.30 -14.44 -5.41
C PHE A 50 6.99 -13.88 -4.15
N CYS A 51 6.29 -13.06 -3.37
CA CYS A 51 6.80 -12.36 -2.20
C CYS A 51 5.88 -12.55 -0.97
N GLY A 52 5.77 -13.78 -0.46
CA GLY A 52 4.83 -14.14 0.61
C GLY A 52 4.93 -13.30 1.89
N ASP A 53 6.15 -12.93 2.32
CA ASP A 53 6.34 -12.07 3.49
C ASP A 53 5.79 -10.66 3.25
N LYS A 54 6.06 -10.08 2.08
CA LYS A 54 5.54 -8.76 1.68
C LYS A 54 4.03 -8.75 1.57
N GLN A 55 3.42 -9.85 1.12
CA GLN A 55 1.96 -9.97 1.05
C GLN A 55 1.33 -9.79 2.44
N CYS A 56 1.88 -10.45 3.46
CA CYS A 56 1.40 -10.31 4.84
C CYS A 56 1.57 -8.88 5.36
N GLU A 57 2.72 -8.24 5.08
CA GLU A 57 2.99 -6.85 5.45
C GLU A 57 2.00 -5.88 4.79
N TYR A 58 1.75 -6.02 3.49
CA TYR A 58 0.80 -5.19 2.75
C TYR A 58 -0.64 -5.41 3.19
N LEU A 59 -1.04 -6.64 3.54
CA LEU A 59 -2.35 -6.91 4.13
C LEU A 59 -2.52 -6.20 5.47
N ALA A 60 -1.51 -6.25 6.34
CA ALA A 60 -1.54 -5.56 7.63
C ALA A 60 -1.63 -4.04 7.44
N MET A 61 -0.82 -3.48 6.54
CA MET A 61 -0.89 -2.07 6.17
C MET A 61 -2.26 -1.69 5.61
N GLN A 62 -2.82 -2.50 4.70
CA GLN A 62 -4.10 -2.22 4.07
C GLN A 62 -5.22 -2.12 5.12
N ARG A 63 -5.27 -3.04 6.08
CA ARG A 63 -6.26 -2.99 7.18
C ARG A 63 -6.18 -1.68 7.97
N PHE A 64 -4.95 -1.26 8.32
CA PHE A 64 -4.73 0.02 9.00
C PHE A 64 -5.25 1.20 8.16
N TRP A 65 -4.86 1.26 6.88
CA TRP A 65 -5.22 2.38 6.02
C TRP A 65 -6.71 2.40 5.63
N GLN A 66 -7.36 1.24 5.50
CA GLN A 66 -8.81 1.13 5.33
C GLN A 66 -9.55 1.71 6.53
N TRP A 67 -9.18 1.30 7.74
CA TRP A 67 -9.75 1.82 8.98
C TRP A 67 -9.50 3.32 9.11
N HIS A 68 -8.26 3.77 8.88
CA HIS A 68 -7.86 5.16 9.00
C HIS A 68 -8.57 6.06 7.96
N ALA A 69 -8.73 5.59 6.72
CA ALA A 69 -9.42 6.32 5.66
C ALA A 69 -10.94 6.37 5.88
N SER A 70 -11.53 5.34 6.50
CA SER A 70 -12.96 5.25 6.78
C SER A 70 -13.39 6.06 8.01
N ASN A 71 -12.53 6.16 9.03
CA ASN A 71 -12.87 6.81 10.30
C ASN A 71 -12.89 8.34 10.28
N LYS A 72 -12.49 9.01 9.19
CA LYS A 72 -12.65 10.47 9.07
C LYS A 72 -14.09 10.92 8.76
N LYS A 73 -15.09 10.04 8.93
CA LYS A 73 -16.53 10.36 8.92
C LYS A 73 -17.22 10.18 10.27
N ALA A 74 -16.50 9.88 11.36
CA ALA A 74 -17.08 9.79 12.69
C ALA A 74 -16.49 10.87 13.60
N CYS A 75 -17.35 11.85 13.93
CA CYS A 75 -17.17 13.07 14.73
C CYS A 75 -16.42 14.23 14.06
#